data_AF-A0A0B1P020-F1
#
_entry.id   AF-A0A0B1P020-F1
#
_cell.length_a   1.000
_cell.length_b   1.000
_cell.length_c   1.000
_cell.angle_alpha   90.00
_cell.angle_beta   90.00
_cell.angle_gamma   90.00
#
_symmetry.space_group_name_H-M   'P 1'
#
loop_
_entity.id
_entity.type
_entity.pdbx_description
1 polymer ?
#
loop_
_entity_poly.entity_id
_entity_poly.type
_entity_poly.pdbx_seq_one_letter_code
_entity_poly.pdbx_strand_id
1 'polypeptide(L)'
;MAAAKCRNCGGLHRSDNRRCLARPSCFGAPTKEQMKPFRQVREREYQAVFRAKAAEESANSAENINNDLTCSQDPEVDGDIDNIPASPIGKSTGDAIHS
;
A
#
# COMPACT_ATOMS: atom_id res chain seq x y z
N MET A 1 23.78 -34.15 36.33
CA MET A 1 24.74 -33.48 35.41
C MET A 1 24.76 -34.29 34.12
N ALA A 2 24.20 -33.76 33.02
CA ALA A 2 24.02 -34.53 31.79
C ALA A 2 25.33 -34.60 31.00
N ALA A 3 25.82 -35.81 30.78
CA ALA A 3 27.00 -36.13 30.01
C ALA A 3 26.79 -35.80 28.52
N ALA A 4 27.16 -34.61 28.08
CA ALA A 4 27.15 -34.27 26.65
C ALA A 4 28.29 -35.03 25.95
N LYS A 5 27.93 -35.96 25.06
CA LYS A 5 28.90 -36.73 24.28
C LYS A 5 29.53 -35.84 23.20
N CYS A 6 30.86 -35.75 23.16
CA CYS A 6 31.55 -35.04 22.09
C CYS A 6 31.42 -35.84 20.78
N ARG A 7 30.77 -35.27 19.76
CA ARG A 7 30.64 -35.89 18.43
C ARG A 7 32.00 -36.19 17.78
N ASN A 8 33.00 -35.37 18.07
CA ASN A 8 34.31 -35.41 17.42
C ASN A 8 35.30 -36.32 18.16
N CYS A 9 35.04 -36.58 19.44
CA CYS A 9 35.97 -37.23 20.34
C CYS A 9 35.56 -38.66 20.70
N GLY A 10 34.34 -39.08 20.31
CA GLY A 10 33.76 -40.39 20.63
C GLY A 10 33.45 -40.64 22.11
N GLY A 11 34.14 -39.96 23.02
CA GLY A 11 34.06 -40.12 24.47
C GLY A 11 33.31 -39.00 25.21
N LEU A 12 33.18 -39.21 26.52
CA LEU A 12 32.58 -38.26 27.44
C LEU A 12 33.39 -36.97 27.47
N HIS A 13 32.74 -35.84 27.21
CA HIS A 13 33.40 -34.54 27.19
C HIS A 13 33.91 -34.19 28.60
N ARG A 14 35.24 -34.16 28.77
CA ARG A 14 35.93 -33.59 29.94
C ARG A 14 36.59 -32.31 29.44
N SER A 15 36.22 -31.17 30.00
CA SER A 15 36.79 -29.85 29.69
C SER A 15 38.32 -29.81 29.81
N ASP A 16 38.88 -30.70 30.63
CA ASP A 16 40.30 -30.68 31.00
C ASP A 16 41.17 -31.49 30.03
N ASN A 17 40.56 -32.14 29.03
CA ASN A 17 41.28 -32.92 28.04
C ASN A 17 41.83 -32.01 26.92
N ARG A 18 43.15 -31.78 26.92
CA ARG A 18 43.86 -31.04 25.86
C ARG A 18 43.68 -31.64 24.45
N ARG A 19 43.22 -32.89 24.33
CA ARG A 19 42.90 -33.55 23.04
C ARG A 19 41.53 -33.16 22.48
N CYS A 20 40.65 -32.58 23.31
CA CYS A 20 39.33 -32.13 22.88
C CYS A 20 39.43 -30.77 22.20
N LEU A 21 39.88 -30.76 20.94
CA LEU A 21 39.75 -29.60 20.05
C LEU A 21 38.33 -29.56 19.45
N ALA A 22 37.31 -29.88 20.24
CA ALA A 22 35.92 -29.74 19.80
C ALA A 22 35.68 -28.26 19.55
N ARG A 23 36.00 -27.80 18.33
CA ARG A 23 35.56 -26.52 17.81
C ARG A 23 34.04 -26.53 17.96
N PRO A 24 33.45 -25.68 18.81
CA PRO A 24 32.01 -25.44 18.74
C PRO A 24 31.75 -25.14 17.28
N SER A 25 30.82 -25.86 16.66
CA SER A 25 30.52 -25.65 15.25
C SER A 25 30.21 -24.16 15.10
N CYS A 26 31.07 -23.42 14.40
CA CYS A 26 31.02 -21.95 14.34
C CYS A 26 29.72 -21.41 13.68
N PHE A 27 28.74 -22.27 13.42
CA PHE A 27 27.36 -21.95 13.08
C PHE A 27 26.59 -21.39 14.28
N GLY A 28 27.16 -20.40 14.97
CA GLY A 28 26.42 -19.58 15.92
C GLY A 28 25.24 -18.89 15.24
N ALA A 29 24.30 -18.39 16.04
CA ALA A 29 23.17 -17.64 15.51
C ALA A 29 23.65 -16.49 14.60
N PRO A 30 22.94 -16.19 13.49
CA PRO A 30 23.31 -15.11 12.59
C PRO A 30 23.46 -13.79 13.35
N THR A 31 24.49 -13.02 13.00
CA THR A 31 24.72 -11.73 13.66
C THR A 31 23.66 -10.71 13.25
N LYS A 32 23.44 -9.65 14.05
CA LYS A 32 22.47 -8.59 13.75
C LYS A 32 22.68 -7.97 12.36
N GLU A 33 23.94 -7.75 11.97
CA GLU A 33 24.30 -7.23 10.65
C GLU A 33 23.95 -8.21 9.52
N GLN A 34 24.19 -9.51 9.70
CA GLN A 34 23.79 -10.53 8.72
C GLN A 34 22.27 -10.61 8.56
N MET A 35 21.50 -10.32 9.61
CA MET A 35 20.03 -10.33 9.56
C MET A 35 19.42 -9.04 8.99
N LYS A 36 20.19 -7.96 8.88
CA LYS A 36 19.71 -6.63 8.49
C LYS A 36 19.04 -6.60 7.11
N PRO A 37 19.60 -7.23 6.05
CA PRO A 37 18.96 -7.23 4.73
C PRO A 37 17.58 -7.90 4.75
N PHE A 38 17.46 -9.03 5.45
CA PHE A 38 16.21 -9.78 5.56
C PHE A 38 15.12 -9.00 6.31
N ARG A 39 15.50 -8.24 7.34
CA ARG A 39 14.57 -7.36 8.07
C ARG A 39 14.08 -6.23 7.18
N GLN A 40 14.98 -5.60 6.42
CA GLN A 40 14.66 -4.49 5.54
C GLN A 40 13.72 -4.90 4.37
N VAL A 41 13.91 -6.08 3.80
CA VAL A 41 13.00 -6.63 2.78
C VAL A 41 11.61 -6.83 3.37
N ARG A 42 11.53 -7.51 4.52
CA ARG A 42 10.26 -7.79 5.20
C ARG A 42 9.51 -6.52 5.61
N GLU A 43 10.24 -5.49 6.05
CA GLU A 43 9.65 -4.21 6.44
C GLU A 43 9.00 -3.49 5.25
N ARG A 44 9.62 -3.55 4.06
CA ARG A 44 9.02 -3.02 2.83
C ARG A 44 7.75 -3.76 2.43
N GLU A 45 7.76 -5.08 2.49
CA GLU A 45 6.58 -5.90 2.19
C GLU A 45 5.43 -5.58 3.15
N TYR A 46 5.74 -5.49 4.45
CA TYR A 46 4.76 -5.13 5.47
C TYR A 46 4.16 -3.73 5.24
N GLN A 47 4.99 -2.76 4.87
CA GLN A 47 4.53 -1.41 4.55
C GLN A 47 3.64 -1.37 3.30
N ALA A 48 3.96 -2.17 2.27
CA ALA A 48 3.15 -2.26 1.06
C ALA A 48 1.76 -2.84 1.36
N VAL A 49 1.69 -3.89 2.18
CA VAL A 49 0.41 -4.48 2.62
C VAL A 49 -0.41 -3.47 3.41
N PHE A 50 0.21 -2.72 4.32
CA PHE A 50 -0.49 -1.68 5.08
C PHE A 50 -1.04 -0.57 4.18
N ARG A 51 -0.27 -0.13 3.18
CA ARG A 51 -0.74 0.87 2.21
C ARG A 51 -1.87 0.34 1.35
N ALA A 52 -1.78 -0.91 0.87
CA ALA A 52 -2.84 -1.53 0.09
C ALA A 52 -4.15 -1.61 0.88
N LYS A 53 -4.07 -2.03 2.16
CA LYS A 53 -5.25 -2.10 3.04
C LYS A 53 -5.87 -0.71 3.29
N ALA A 54 -5.05 0.31 3.50
CA ALA A 54 -5.55 1.68 3.66
C ALA A 54 -6.20 2.20 2.37
N ALA A 55 -5.63 1.89 1.21
CA ALA A 55 -6.21 2.25 -0.09
C ALA A 55 -7.55 1.53 -0.33
N GLU A 56 -7.64 0.24 -0.01
CA GLU A 56 -8.88 -0.54 -0.05
C GLU A 56 -9.97 0.11 0.83
N GLU A 57 -9.67 0.40 2.10
CA GLU A 57 -10.63 1.06 2.99
C GLU A 57 -11.09 2.42 2.44
N SER A 58 -10.18 3.21 1.86
CA SER A 58 -10.52 4.49 1.25
C SER A 58 -11.41 4.36 0.00
N ALA A 59 -11.17 3.34 -0.83
CA ALA A 59 -11.98 3.07 -2.02
C ALA A 59 -13.38 2.61 -1.63
N ASN A 60 -13.50 1.67 -0.68
CA ASN A 60 -14.78 1.20 -0.16
C ASN A 60 -15.58 2.35 0.50
N SER A 61 -14.91 3.26 1.21
CA SER A 61 -15.56 4.46 1.75
C SER A 61 -16.06 5.39 0.64
N ALA A 62 -15.27 5.63 -0.41
CA ALA A 62 -15.69 6.44 -1.55
C ALA A 62 -16.86 5.81 -2.32
N GLU A 63 -16.86 4.49 -2.52
CA GLU A 63 -17.96 3.77 -3.14
C GLU A 63 -19.26 3.89 -2.34
N ASN A 64 -19.19 3.80 -1.00
CA ASN A 64 -20.36 4.00 -0.15
C ASN A 64 -20.95 5.42 -0.31
N ILE A 65 -20.09 6.45 -0.33
CA ILE A 65 -20.52 7.84 -0.51
C ILE A 65 -21.19 8.04 -1.88
N ASN A 66 -20.67 7.41 -2.95
CA ASN A 66 -21.23 7.54 -4.30
C ASN A 66 -22.59 6.82 -4.45
N ASN A 67 -22.78 5.68 -3.79
CA ASN A 67 -24.06 4.96 -3.79
C ASN A 67 -25.14 5.71 -2.99
N ASP A 68 -24.77 6.34 -1.87
CA ASP A 68 -25.67 7.17 -1.05
C ASP A 68 -26.13 8.44 -1.82
N LEU A 69 -25.21 9.05 -2.57
CA LEU A 69 -25.50 10.23 -3.41
C LEU A 69 -26.43 9.91 -4.59
N THR A 70 -26.30 8.73 -5.20
CA THR A 70 -27.15 8.30 -6.32
C THR A 70 -28.51 7.76 -5.87
N CYS A 71 -28.62 7.20 -4.66
CA CYS A 71 -29.90 6.83 -4.07
C CYS A 71 -30.74 8.05 -3.65
N SER A 72 -30.11 9.20 -3.39
CA SER A 72 -30.79 10.44 -3.00
C SER A 72 -31.08 11.38 -4.17
N GLN A 73 -30.66 11.03 -5.40
CA GLN A 73 -31.01 11.77 -6.61
C GLN A 73 -32.21 11.09 -7.29
N ASP A 74 -33.41 11.47 -6.87
CA ASP A 74 -34.59 11.32 -7.71
C ASP A 74 -34.39 12.20 -8.96
N PRO A 75 -34.52 11.68 -10.20
CA PRO A 75 -34.48 12.53 -11.37
C PRO A 75 -35.80 13.31 -11.43
N GLU A 76 -35.80 14.51 -10.85
CA GLU A 76 -36.84 15.49 -11.06
C GLU A 76 -36.78 15.95 -12.53
N VAL A 77 -37.50 15.21 -13.38
CA VAL A 77 -37.83 15.62 -14.74
C VAL A 77 -38.91 16.71 -14.64
N ASP A 78 -38.50 17.92 -14.27
CA ASP A 78 -39.39 19.08 -14.34
C ASP A 78 -39.42 19.55 -15.80
N GLY A 79 -40.37 19.00 -16.53
CA GLY A 79 -40.69 19.42 -17.88
C GLY A 79 -41.49 20.72 -17.84
N ASP A 80 -40.83 21.84 -18.08
CA ASP A 80 -41.48 23.04 -18.60
C ASP A 80 -40.45 23.98 -19.25
N ILE A 81 -40.31 23.91 -20.57
CA ILE A 81 -39.69 24.99 -21.36
C ILE A 81 -40.79 25.67 -22.18
N ASP A 82 -41.83 26.17 -21.50
CA ASP A 82 -42.74 27.15 -22.08
C ASP A 82 -42.50 28.55 -21.48
N ASN A 83 -41.49 29.29 -21.96
CA ASN A 83 -41.67 30.74 -22.13
C ASN A 83 -40.61 31.43 -23.02
N ILE A 84 -41.05 31.94 -24.16
CA ILE A 84 -40.35 32.97 -24.94
C ILE A 84 -40.79 34.35 -24.42
N PRO A 85 -39.85 35.29 -24.24
CA PRO A 85 -40.16 36.67 -24.61
C PRO A 85 -39.13 37.29 -25.57
N ALA A 86 -39.67 37.68 -26.72
CA ALA A 86 -39.30 38.69 -27.73
C ALA A 86 -37.89 39.35 -27.73
N SER A 87 -37.26 39.21 -28.91
CA SER A 87 -36.38 40.11 -29.69
C SER A 87 -35.45 41.14 -29.01
N PRO A 88 -34.12 41.09 -29.27
CA PRO A 88 -33.26 42.26 -29.18
C PRO A 88 -33.17 43.00 -30.51
N ILE A 89 -33.45 44.30 -30.46
CA ILE A 89 -33.31 45.29 -31.54
C ILE A 89 -31.81 45.57 -31.81
N GLY A 90 -31.40 45.75 -33.07
CA GLY A 90 -30.00 46.05 -33.38
C GLY A 90 -29.63 46.23 -34.86
N LYS A 91 -30.07 47.36 -35.44
CA LYS A 91 -29.54 48.09 -36.63
C LYS A 91 -28.61 47.32 -37.61
N SER A 92 -29.14 46.95 -38.77
CA SER A 92 -28.34 46.52 -39.92
C SER A 92 -27.86 47.74 -40.72
N THR A 93 -26.54 47.83 -40.83
CA THR A 93 -25.68 48.70 -41.64
C THR A 93 -26.32 49.22 -42.93
N GLY A 94 -26.41 50.56 -43.05
CA GLY A 94 -26.70 51.24 -44.31
C GLY A 94 -25.40 51.55 -45.04
N ASP A 95 -25.28 51.00 -46.24
CA ASP A 95 -24.11 51.01 -47.11
C ASP A 95 -23.61 52.41 -47.46
N ALA A 96 -22.29 52.59 -47.42
CA ALA A 96 -21.60 53.75 -47.99
C ALA A 96 -21.11 53.40 -49.41
N ILE A 97 -21.85 53.80 -50.45
CA ILE A 97 -21.34 53.92 -51.83
C ILE A 97 -22.05 55.09 -52.53
N HIS A 98 -21.29 55.85 -53.35
CA HIS A 98 -21.60 57.01 -54.22
C HIS A 98 -21.40 58.40 -53.58
N SER A 99 -20.70 59.37 -54.18
CA SER A 99 -19.91 59.48 -55.43
C SER A 99 -19.05 60.75 -55.32
#